data_AF-D1C6Y2-F1
#
_entry.id   AF-D1C6Y2-F1
#
_cell.length_a   1.000
_cell.length_b   1.000
_cell.length_c   1.000
_cell.angle_alpha   90.00
_cell.angle_beta   90.00
_cell.angle_gamma   90.00
#
_symmetry.space_group_name_H-M   'P 1'
#
loop_
_entity.id
_entity.type
_entity.pdbx_description
1 polymer ?
#
loop_
_entity_poly.entity_id
_entity_poly.type
_entity_poly.pdbx_seq_one_letter_code
_entity_poly.pdbx_strand_id
1 'polypeptide(L)'
;MPIRGRSLAHAVRIFVDYLNTVLHSTVTQTPLSFEVVPSQNRANIRFRAHGNSTTAVLATRFGRMGLYIGQVCEAPRDADDTYILRTISYRYALYRDGIDEPILRWEYVRFPGANAQYCRHHIQGPIAVPLADAPDRHPSLNDWHLPTGWVTIEEVLRFCIVDLGVRPLSPNWDSILRESYERFKTEFSPLGEA
;
A
#
# COMPACT_ATOMS: atom_id res chain seq x y z
N MET A 1 17.63 -6.92 5.58
CA MET A 1 17.37 -7.72 6.77
C MET A 1 15.92 -7.57 7.15
N PRO A 2 15.09 -8.56 6.80
CA PRO A 2 13.65 -8.46 6.90
C PRO A 2 13.23 -8.17 8.33
N ILE A 3 12.07 -7.53 8.52
CA ILE A 3 11.61 -7.13 9.87
C ILE A 3 11.45 -8.38 10.72
N ARG A 4 12.19 -8.42 11.82
CA ARG A 4 12.21 -9.53 12.77
C ARG A 4 11.47 -9.17 14.04
N GLY A 5 10.75 -10.13 14.61
CA GLY A 5 10.03 -9.96 15.86
C GLY A 5 10.01 -11.22 16.72
N ARG A 6 9.60 -11.05 17.97
CA ARG A 6 9.37 -12.16 18.92
C ARG A 6 8.00 -12.83 18.71
N SER A 7 7.15 -12.22 17.90
CA SER A 7 5.83 -12.68 17.49
C SER A 7 5.39 -11.90 16.25
N LEU A 8 4.32 -12.36 15.57
CA LEU A 8 3.67 -11.61 14.50
C LEU A 8 3.27 -10.19 14.94
N ALA A 9 2.63 -10.06 16.11
CA ALA A 9 2.21 -8.76 16.62
C ALA A 9 3.39 -7.81 16.85
N HIS A 10 4.52 -8.32 17.35
CA HIS A 10 5.72 -7.51 17.57
C HIS A 10 6.36 -7.08 16.25
N ALA A 11 6.49 -7.99 15.27
CA ALA A 11 7.07 -7.65 13.97
C ALA A 11 6.20 -6.63 13.21
N VAL A 12 4.89 -6.81 13.21
CA VAL A 12 3.94 -5.87 12.57
C VAL A 12 3.96 -4.51 13.27
N ARG A 13 4.07 -4.46 14.60
CA ARG A 13 4.19 -3.21 15.35
C ARG A 13 5.40 -2.39 14.90
N ILE A 14 6.58 -3.01 14.83
CA ILE A 14 7.82 -2.36 14.36
C ILE A 14 7.59 -1.74 12.97
N PHE A 15 6.95 -2.49 12.07
CA PHE A 15 6.68 -2.03 10.72
C PHE A 15 5.68 -0.87 10.68
N VAL A 16 4.56 -0.98 11.41
CA VAL A 16 3.52 0.07 11.44
C VAL A 16 4.04 1.36 12.08
N ASP A 17 4.82 1.26 13.15
CA ASP A 17 5.41 2.44 13.81
C ASP A 17 6.41 3.16 12.88
N TYR A 18 7.18 2.38 12.13
CA TYR A 18 8.03 2.91 11.07
C TYR A 18 7.23 3.62 9.97
N LEU A 19 6.21 2.96 9.39
CA LEU A 19 5.37 3.55 8.34
C LEU A 19 4.68 4.83 8.83
N ASN A 20 4.21 4.85 10.07
CA ASN A 20 3.61 6.04 10.67
C ASN A 20 4.61 7.19 10.77
N THR A 21 5.88 6.93 11.07
CA THR A 21 6.93 7.96 11.08
C THR A 21 7.08 8.59 9.70
N VAL A 22 7.09 7.77 8.64
CA VAL A 22 7.17 8.25 7.24
C VAL A 22 5.92 9.05 6.88
N LEU A 23 4.73 8.52 7.15
CA LEU A 23 3.45 9.17 6.84
C LEU A 23 3.28 10.51 7.54
N HIS A 24 3.54 10.55 8.85
CA HIS A 24 3.41 11.74 9.69
C HIS A 24 4.44 12.83 9.34
N SER A 25 5.52 12.45 8.68
CA SER A 25 6.54 13.39 8.20
C SER A 25 6.32 13.83 6.76
N THR A 26 5.37 13.22 6.04
CA THR A 26 5.21 13.44 4.59
C THR A 26 3.81 13.92 4.22
N VAL A 27 2.76 13.11 4.36
CA VAL A 27 1.45 13.42 3.74
C VAL A 27 0.27 13.50 4.69
N THR A 28 0.30 12.86 5.88
CA THR A 28 -0.88 12.80 6.74
C THR A 28 -0.54 12.51 8.20
N GLN A 29 -1.35 13.01 9.13
CA GLN A 29 -1.33 12.63 10.55
C GLN A 29 -2.31 11.51 10.90
N THR A 30 -3.00 10.94 9.89
CA THR A 30 -3.90 9.80 10.10
C THR A 30 -3.06 8.56 10.33
N PRO A 31 -3.16 7.88 11.49
CA PRO A 31 -2.28 6.78 11.80
C PRO A 31 -2.74 5.48 11.12
N LEU A 32 -1.77 4.70 10.64
CA LEU A 32 -1.92 3.28 10.44
C LEU A 32 -2.01 2.57 11.78
N SER A 33 -2.83 1.53 11.81
CA SER A 33 -2.94 0.58 12.91
C SER A 33 -3.04 -0.82 12.33
N PHE A 34 -2.91 -1.83 13.18
CA PHE A 34 -3.07 -3.21 12.77
C PHE A 34 -3.98 -3.99 13.69
N GLU A 35 -4.51 -5.07 13.13
CA GLU A 35 -5.27 -6.09 13.84
C GLU A 35 -4.71 -7.46 13.47
N VAL A 36 -4.36 -8.24 14.49
CA VAL A 36 -3.95 -9.63 14.29
C VAL A 36 -5.20 -10.49 14.19
N VAL A 37 -5.22 -11.40 13.21
CA VAL A 37 -6.23 -12.44 13.03
C VAL A 37 -5.57 -13.78 13.38
N PRO A 38 -5.67 -14.24 14.64
CA PRO A 38 -4.92 -15.41 15.11
C PRO A 38 -5.25 -16.68 14.34
N SER A 39 -6.52 -16.87 13.95
CA SER A 39 -6.98 -18.03 13.18
C SER A 39 -6.32 -18.18 11.81
N GLN A 40 -5.77 -17.09 11.28
CA GLN A 40 -5.09 -17.07 9.98
C GLN A 40 -3.57 -16.83 10.12
N ASN A 41 -3.07 -16.60 11.34
CA ASN A 41 -1.70 -16.13 11.59
C ASN A 41 -1.31 -14.93 10.71
N ARG A 42 -2.25 -13.97 10.56
CA ARG A 42 -2.09 -12.77 9.71
C ARG A 42 -2.35 -11.50 10.50
N ALA A 43 -1.83 -10.39 10.00
CA ALA A 43 -2.15 -9.07 10.49
C ALA A 43 -2.62 -8.18 9.34
N ASN A 44 -3.71 -7.46 9.58
CA ASN A 44 -4.27 -6.47 8.66
C ASN A 44 -3.85 -5.08 9.10
N ILE A 45 -3.13 -4.35 8.25
CA ILE A 45 -2.68 -2.98 8.46
C ILE A 45 -3.57 -2.04 7.64
N ARG A 46 -4.09 -0.99 8.27
CA ARG A 46 -4.93 0.04 7.63
C ARG A 46 -4.98 1.33 8.43
N PHE A 47 -5.36 2.43 7.80
CA PHE A 47 -5.68 3.66 8.51
C PHE A 47 -6.85 3.43 9.47
N ARG A 48 -6.73 3.95 10.69
CA ARG A 48 -7.84 4.03 11.64
C ARG A 48 -7.96 5.42 12.26
N ALA A 49 -9.18 5.88 12.40
CA ALA A 49 -9.54 7.07 13.17
C ALA A 49 -10.70 6.73 14.09
N HIS A 50 -10.60 7.09 15.37
CA HIS A 50 -11.63 6.79 16.38
C HIS A 50 -12.06 5.31 16.42
N GLY A 51 -11.11 4.39 16.21
CA GLY A 51 -11.35 2.94 16.21
C GLY A 51 -11.88 2.37 14.89
N ASN A 52 -12.32 3.19 13.95
CA ASN A 52 -12.89 2.76 12.68
C ASN A 52 -11.86 2.79 11.54
N SER A 53 -12.00 1.85 10.59
CA SER A 53 -11.25 1.87 9.33
C SER A 53 -11.58 3.14 8.54
N THR A 54 -10.57 3.79 7.97
CA THR A 54 -10.76 5.06 7.24
C THR A 54 -9.76 5.21 6.09
N THR A 55 -9.82 6.35 5.40
CA THR A 55 -8.80 6.86 4.48
C THR A 55 -8.16 8.12 5.07
N ALA A 56 -6.88 8.37 4.77
CA ALA A 56 -6.27 9.67 5.03
C ALA A 56 -6.80 10.69 4.02
N VAL A 57 -7.46 11.75 4.47
CA VAL A 57 -7.96 12.80 3.56
C VAL A 57 -6.82 13.73 3.16
N LEU A 58 -6.59 13.84 1.85
CA LEU A 58 -5.55 14.66 1.25
C LEU A 58 -6.17 15.84 0.51
N ALA A 59 -5.61 17.03 0.71
CA ALA A 59 -5.91 18.20 -0.09
C ALA A 59 -5.01 18.21 -1.33
N THR A 60 -5.57 17.92 -2.50
CA THR A 60 -4.87 17.87 -3.78
C THR A 60 -5.20 19.12 -4.62
N ARG A 61 -4.46 19.36 -5.69
CA ARG A 61 -4.80 20.42 -6.67
C ARG A 61 -6.10 20.15 -7.44
N PHE A 62 -6.65 18.94 -7.32
CA PHE A 62 -7.90 18.50 -7.97
C PHE A 62 -9.07 18.38 -6.97
N GLY A 63 -8.89 18.82 -5.72
CA GLY A 63 -9.87 18.69 -4.64
C GLY A 63 -9.48 17.68 -3.58
N ARG A 64 -10.42 17.34 -2.68
CA ARG A 64 -10.19 16.38 -1.61
C ARG A 64 -10.22 14.95 -2.14
N MET A 65 -9.22 14.16 -1.77
CA MET A 65 -9.13 12.73 -2.10
C MET A 65 -8.84 11.92 -0.83
N GLY A 66 -9.36 10.71 -0.75
CA GLY A 66 -9.05 9.75 0.31
C GLY A 66 -7.92 8.83 -0.12
N LEU A 67 -6.79 8.86 0.59
CA LEU A 67 -5.73 7.86 0.45
C LEU A 67 -6.03 6.66 1.35
N TYR A 68 -6.13 5.50 0.73
CA TYR A 68 -6.21 4.21 1.40
C TYR A 68 -4.87 3.49 1.31
N ILE A 69 -4.40 2.99 2.44
CA ILE A 69 -3.29 2.05 2.55
C ILE A 69 -3.81 0.83 3.29
N GLY A 70 -3.80 -0.32 2.62
CA GLY A 70 -4.14 -1.62 3.19
C GLY A 70 -3.02 -2.60 2.91
N GLN A 71 -2.57 -3.33 3.94
CA GLN A 71 -1.60 -4.41 3.78
C GLN A 71 -2.00 -5.60 4.65
N VAL A 72 -1.75 -6.81 4.14
CA VAL A 72 -1.86 -8.05 4.91
C VAL A 72 -0.48 -8.65 5.02
N CYS A 73 -0.05 -8.90 6.25
CA CYS A 73 1.24 -9.50 6.54
C CYS A 73 1.06 -10.82 7.31
N GLU A 74 2.03 -11.70 7.13
CA GLU A 74 2.25 -12.86 8.00
C GLU A 74 3.66 -12.79 8.58
N ALA A 75 3.94 -13.64 9.57
CA ALA A 75 5.29 -13.77 10.10
C ALA A 75 5.59 -15.25 10.34
N PRO A 76 6.06 -15.99 9.32
CA PRO A 76 6.61 -17.33 9.55
C PRO A 76 7.87 -17.25 10.43
N ARG A 77 8.18 -18.35 11.13
CA ARG A 77 9.45 -18.53 11.81
C ARG A 77 10.56 -18.87 10.81
N ASP A 78 11.74 -18.30 10.99
CA ASP A 78 12.94 -18.68 10.26
C ASP A 78 13.70 -19.83 10.94
N ALA A 79 14.85 -20.21 10.38
CA ALA A 79 15.68 -21.29 10.90
C ALA A 79 16.25 -21.00 12.30
N ASP A 80 16.34 -19.71 12.68
CA ASP A 80 16.84 -19.24 13.98
C ASP A 80 15.69 -19.03 14.98
N ASP A 81 14.52 -19.63 14.72
CA ASP A 81 13.29 -19.51 15.53
C ASP A 81 12.76 -18.06 15.68
N THR A 82 13.14 -17.17 14.76
CA THR A 82 12.73 -15.76 14.78
C THR A 82 11.57 -15.52 13.81
N TYR A 83 10.59 -14.69 14.18
CA TYR A 83 9.49 -14.34 13.28
C TYR A 83 9.96 -13.32 12.25
N ILE A 84 9.85 -13.64 10.96
CA ILE A 84 10.19 -12.74 9.85
C ILE A 84 8.89 -12.22 9.22
N LEU A 85 8.67 -10.91 9.26
CA LEU A 85 7.52 -10.29 8.63
C LEU A 85 7.59 -10.41 7.11
N ARG A 86 6.46 -10.77 6.50
CA ARG A 86 6.31 -10.90 5.05
C ARG A 86 4.96 -10.33 4.62
N THR A 87 4.98 -9.52 3.58
CA THR A 87 3.74 -9.03 2.94
C THR A 87 3.10 -10.13 2.09
N ILE A 88 1.84 -10.41 2.36
CA ILE A 88 0.99 -11.34 1.60
C ILE A 88 0.21 -10.60 0.52
N SER A 89 -0.29 -9.41 0.84
CA SER A 89 -0.97 -8.56 -0.13
C SER A 89 -0.89 -7.10 0.29
N TYR A 90 -1.01 -6.20 -0.69
CA TYR A 90 -1.32 -4.80 -0.43
C TYR A 90 -2.37 -4.29 -1.38
N ARG A 91 -3.04 -3.22 -0.95
CA ARG A 91 -3.86 -2.36 -1.78
C ARG A 91 -3.61 -0.93 -1.36
N TYR A 92 -3.11 -0.12 -2.28
CA TYR A 92 -3.03 1.32 -2.14
C TYR A 92 -4.01 1.94 -3.11
N ALA A 93 -4.88 2.83 -2.64
CA ALA A 93 -5.95 3.35 -3.48
C ALA A 93 -6.23 4.81 -3.19
N LEU A 94 -6.70 5.51 -4.22
CA LEU A 94 -7.19 6.88 -4.13
C LEU A 94 -8.68 6.88 -4.38
N TYR A 95 -9.42 7.48 -3.45
CA TYR A 95 -10.86 7.64 -3.53
C TYR A 95 -11.22 9.11 -3.71
N ARG A 96 -12.33 9.36 -4.40
CA ARG A 96 -12.98 10.66 -4.34
C ARG A 96 -13.82 10.72 -3.06
N ASP A 97 -13.91 11.90 -2.45
CA ASP A 97 -14.74 12.10 -1.26
C ASP A 97 -16.19 11.64 -1.52
N GLY A 98 -16.71 10.75 -0.66
CA GLY A 98 -18.06 10.18 -0.77
C GLY A 98 -18.29 9.12 -1.86
N ILE A 99 -17.25 8.61 -2.52
CA ILE A 99 -17.36 7.55 -3.54
C ILE A 99 -16.60 6.29 -3.10
N ASP A 100 -17.28 5.15 -3.08
CA ASP A 100 -16.73 3.86 -2.65
C ASP A 100 -15.89 3.15 -3.73
N GLU A 101 -15.96 3.61 -4.99
CA GLU A 101 -15.10 3.13 -6.07
C GLU A 101 -13.77 3.92 -6.12
N PRO A 102 -12.60 3.24 -6.08
CA PRO A 102 -11.32 3.93 -6.16
C PRO A 102 -11.07 4.47 -7.56
N ILE A 103 -10.58 5.71 -7.66
CA ILE A 103 -10.12 6.35 -8.90
C ILE A 103 -8.99 5.52 -9.52
N LEU A 104 -8.08 5.08 -8.67
CA LEU A 104 -6.91 4.28 -9.02
C LEU A 104 -6.53 3.43 -7.81
N ARG A 105 -6.13 2.19 -8.05
CA ARG A 105 -5.58 1.30 -7.03
C ARG A 105 -4.42 0.47 -7.58
N TRP A 106 -3.39 0.34 -6.75
CA TRP A 106 -2.30 -0.62 -6.93
C TRP A 106 -2.53 -1.76 -5.97
N GLU A 107 -2.44 -2.98 -6.49
CA GLU A 107 -2.67 -4.19 -5.73
C GLU A 107 -1.55 -5.18 -5.93
N TYR A 108 -1.28 -5.93 -4.87
CA TYR A 108 -0.41 -7.09 -4.88
C TYR A 108 -1.07 -8.24 -4.16
N VAL A 109 -0.97 -9.44 -4.73
CA VAL A 109 -1.35 -10.69 -4.07
C VAL A 109 -0.23 -11.72 -4.29
N ARG A 110 0.43 -12.12 -3.20
CA ARG A 110 1.55 -13.09 -3.24
C ARG A 110 1.12 -14.44 -3.81
N PHE A 111 -0.04 -14.92 -3.38
CA PHE A 111 -0.63 -16.19 -3.80
C PHE A 111 -2.06 -15.94 -4.28
N PRO A 112 -2.25 -15.60 -5.57
CA PRO A 112 -3.58 -15.52 -6.16
C PRO A 112 -4.33 -16.85 -5.96
N GLY A 113 -5.66 -16.80 -5.87
CA GLY A 113 -6.48 -18.02 -5.74
C GLY A 113 -6.28 -18.98 -6.91
N ALA A 114 -6.59 -20.26 -6.74
CA ALA A 114 -6.31 -21.30 -7.74
C ALA A 114 -6.88 -21.01 -9.15
N ASN A 115 -7.99 -20.25 -9.23
CA ASN A 115 -8.64 -19.87 -10.49
C ASN A 115 -8.28 -18.44 -10.96
N ALA A 116 -7.42 -17.73 -10.24
CA ALA A 116 -6.99 -16.38 -10.61
C ALA A 116 -6.00 -16.46 -11.79
N GLN A 117 -6.41 -15.91 -12.93
CA GLN A 117 -5.58 -15.82 -14.14
C GLN A 117 -4.93 -14.44 -14.32
N TYR A 118 -4.91 -13.62 -13.26
CA TYR A 118 -4.32 -12.29 -13.29
C TYR A 118 -2.90 -12.26 -12.71
N CYS A 119 -2.11 -11.26 -13.12
CA CYS A 119 -0.76 -11.05 -12.62
C CYS A 119 -0.76 -10.63 -11.15
N ARG A 120 0.29 -11.01 -10.40
CA ARG A 120 0.34 -10.76 -8.94
C ARG A 120 0.35 -9.28 -8.56
N HIS A 121 0.92 -8.45 -9.43
CA HIS A 121 1.07 -7.02 -9.24
C HIS A 121 0.30 -6.33 -10.36
N HIS A 122 -0.65 -5.48 -10.01
CA HIS A 122 -1.46 -4.81 -11.01
C HIS A 122 -1.97 -3.47 -10.54
N ILE A 123 -2.32 -2.64 -11.52
CA ILE A 123 -3.02 -1.38 -11.34
C ILE A 123 -4.39 -1.45 -11.98
N GLN A 124 -5.39 -0.88 -11.30
CA GLN A 124 -6.79 -0.87 -11.74
C GLN A 124 -7.46 0.46 -11.38
N GLY A 125 -8.54 0.79 -12.08
CA GLY A 125 -9.39 1.94 -11.82
C GLY A 125 -10.49 2.06 -12.89
N PRO A 126 -11.56 2.82 -12.64
CA PRO A 126 -12.65 3.07 -13.60
C PRO A 126 -12.22 4.02 -14.74
N ILE A 127 -11.00 3.86 -15.26
CA ILE A 127 -10.44 4.66 -16.34
C ILE A 127 -10.81 3.99 -17.66
N ALA A 128 -11.58 4.68 -18.50
CA ALA A 128 -11.92 4.19 -19.83
C ALA A 128 -10.66 4.13 -20.71
N VAL A 129 -10.43 2.99 -21.36
CA VAL A 129 -9.34 2.82 -22.32
C VAL A 129 -9.92 2.85 -23.74
N PRO A 130 -9.66 3.92 -24.51
CA PRO A 130 -10.14 3.99 -25.88
C PRO A 130 -9.39 2.98 -26.77
N LEU A 131 -10.14 2.14 -27.48
CA LEU A 131 -9.61 1.24 -28.50
C LEU A 131 -9.98 1.76 -29.89
N ALA A 132 -8.98 1.95 -30.76
CA ALA A 132 -9.18 2.56 -32.08
C ALA A 132 -10.18 1.79 -32.96
N ASP A 133 -10.13 0.45 -32.91
CA ASP A 133 -10.94 -0.41 -33.78
C ASP A 133 -12.31 -0.79 -33.19
N ALA A 134 -12.63 -0.27 -31.99
CA ALA A 134 -13.90 -0.54 -31.33
C ALA A 134 -14.41 0.72 -30.59
N PRO A 135 -14.81 1.76 -31.33
CA PRO A 135 -15.18 3.06 -30.74
C PRO A 135 -16.39 2.98 -29.80
N ASP A 136 -17.28 2.01 -29.99
CA ASP A 136 -18.44 1.78 -29.11
C ASP A 136 -18.12 0.89 -27.89
N ARG A 137 -16.88 0.40 -27.76
CA ARG A 137 -16.41 -0.39 -26.62
C ARG A 137 -15.39 0.42 -25.85
N HIS A 138 -15.74 0.77 -24.62
CA HIS A 138 -14.86 1.44 -23.68
C HIS A 138 -14.55 0.49 -22.53
N PRO A 139 -13.64 -0.50 -22.70
CA PRO A 139 -13.19 -1.28 -21.58
C PRO A 139 -12.62 -0.35 -20.52
N SER A 140 -12.90 -0.66 -19.27
CA SER A 140 -12.29 0.00 -18.14
C SER A 140 -10.94 -0.64 -17.84
N LEU A 141 -10.01 0.13 -17.28
CA LEU A 141 -8.81 -0.44 -16.68
C LEU A 141 -9.16 -1.45 -15.57
N ASN A 142 -10.36 -1.38 -14.96
CA ASN A 142 -10.86 -2.42 -14.06
C ASN A 142 -11.07 -3.79 -14.73
N ASP A 143 -11.34 -3.83 -16.04
CA ASP A 143 -11.50 -5.07 -16.79
C ASP A 143 -10.14 -5.75 -17.03
N TRP A 144 -9.05 -5.03 -16.81
CA TRP A 144 -7.69 -5.50 -17.00
C TRP A 144 -6.96 -5.56 -15.66
N HIS A 145 -6.04 -6.51 -15.53
CA HIS A 145 -5.06 -6.47 -14.45
C HIS A 145 -3.77 -5.98 -15.08
N LEU A 146 -3.71 -4.67 -15.34
CA LEU A 146 -2.56 -4.10 -16.04
C LEU A 146 -1.32 -4.32 -15.16
N PRO A 147 -0.31 -5.10 -15.64
CA PRO A 147 0.76 -5.56 -14.79
C PRO A 147 1.64 -4.40 -14.32
N THR A 148 2.07 -4.48 -13.08
CA THR A 148 3.06 -3.58 -12.49
C THR A 148 4.23 -4.37 -11.92
N GLY A 149 5.26 -3.67 -11.47
CA GLY A 149 6.22 -4.21 -10.51
C GLY A 149 5.69 -4.08 -9.07
N TRP A 150 6.59 -4.28 -8.11
CA TRP A 150 6.32 -3.94 -6.72
C TRP A 150 6.17 -2.41 -6.57
N VAL A 151 4.99 -1.95 -6.19
CA VAL A 151 4.74 -0.55 -5.83
C VAL A 151 4.94 -0.41 -4.32
N THR A 152 5.86 0.47 -3.91
CA THR A 152 6.08 0.75 -2.50
C THR A 152 5.17 1.88 -2.03
N ILE A 153 4.98 2.02 -0.72
CA ILE A 153 4.20 3.13 -0.17
C ILE A 153 4.88 4.45 -0.52
N GLU A 154 6.22 4.51 -0.48
CA GLU A 154 7.01 5.70 -0.79
C GLU A 154 6.72 6.26 -2.19
N GLU A 155 6.59 5.38 -3.20
CA GLU A 155 6.22 5.81 -4.56
C GLU A 155 4.80 6.37 -4.62
N VAL A 156 3.85 5.78 -3.89
CA VAL A 156 2.49 6.32 -3.78
C VAL A 156 2.47 7.68 -3.07
N LEU A 157 3.27 7.86 -2.01
CA LEU A 157 3.38 9.13 -1.30
C LEU A 157 4.03 10.21 -2.17
N ARG A 158 5.07 9.85 -2.92
CA ARG A 158 5.71 10.73 -3.91
C ARG A 158 4.71 11.17 -4.98
N PHE A 159 3.94 10.23 -5.53
CA PHE A 159 2.86 10.54 -6.49
C PHE A 159 1.83 11.51 -5.89
N CYS A 160 1.43 11.32 -4.63
CA CYS A 160 0.51 12.24 -3.96
C CYS A 160 1.09 13.66 -3.87
N ILE A 161 2.37 13.81 -3.53
CA ILE A 161 3.01 15.11 -3.38
C ILE A 161 3.24 15.78 -4.74
N VAL A 162 3.89 15.08 -5.67
CA VAL A 162 4.37 15.64 -6.94
C VAL A 162 3.25 15.80 -7.95
N ASP A 163 2.46 14.75 -8.17
CA ASP A 163 1.49 14.70 -9.27
C ASP A 163 0.10 15.17 -8.85
N LEU A 164 -0.32 14.85 -7.62
CA LEU A 164 -1.59 15.34 -7.07
C LEU A 164 -1.44 16.71 -6.38
N GLY A 165 -0.21 17.18 -6.15
CA GLY A 165 0.03 18.49 -5.53
C GLY A 165 -0.34 18.55 -4.06
N VAL A 166 -0.28 17.43 -3.33
CA VAL A 166 -0.44 17.42 -1.87
C VAL A 166 0.72 18.15 -1.24
N ARG A 167 0.43 19.16 -0.41
CA ARG A 167 1.47 19.88 0.32
C ARG A 167 2.10 18.96 1.38
N PRO A 168 3.41 18.70 1.33
CA PRO A 168 4.06 17.85 2.30
C PRO A 168 4.11 18.50 3.68
N LEU A 169 4.11 17.68 4.73
CA LEU A 169 4.20 18.08 6.13
C LEU A 169 5.62 18.52 6.53
N SER A 170 6.64 18.02 5.85
CA SER A 170 8.04 18.38 6.04
C SER A 170 8.66 18.92 4.75
N PRO A 171 9.52 19.96 4.81
CA PRO A 171 10.28 20.41 3.65
C PRO A 171 11.27 19.35 3.13
N ASN A 172 11.72 18.42 3.99
CA ASN A 172 12.69 17.38 3.64
C ASN A 172 12.04 16.05 3.22
N TRP A 173 10.76 16.09 2.79
CA TRP A 173 9.99 14.89 2.46
C TRP A 173 10.68 13.99 1.43
N ASP A 174 11.39 14.55 0.44
CA ASP A 174 12.06 13.77 -0.60
C ASP A 174 13.15 12.87 -0.01
N SER A 175 13.98 13.41 0.88
CA SER A 175 15.02 12.64 1.58
C SER A 175 14.40 11.52 2.42
N ILE A 176 13.34 11.84 3.16
CA ILE A 176 12.63 10.88 4.00
C ILE A 176 12.08 9.72 3.17
N LEU A 177 11.46 10.00 2.02
CA LEU A 177 10.95 8.94 1.12
C LEU A 177 12.08 8.13 0.49
N ARG A 178 13.19 8.75 0.10
CA ARG A 178 14.35 8.04 -0.48
C ARG A 178 15.02 7.12 0.53
N GLU A 179 15.30 7.62 1.74
CA GLU A 179 15.81 6.81 2.84
C GLU A 179 14.85 5.68 3.17
N SER A 180 13.55 5.96 3.20
CA SER A 180 12.53 4.94 3.48
C SER A 180 12.53 3.83 2.43
N TYR A 181 12.63 4.20 1.16
CA TYR A 181 12.68 3.26 0.04
C TYR A 181 13.93 2.38 0.06
N GLU A 182 15.10 2.97 0.37
CA GLU A 182 16.33 2.20 0.53
C GLU A 182 16.24 1.20 1.69
N ARG A 183 15.66 1.61 2.82
CA ARG A 183 15.36 0.68 3.93
C ARG A 183 14.36 -0.40 3.51
N PHE A 184 13.36 -0.08 2.70
CA PHE A 184 12.46 -1.12 2.18
C PHE A 184 13.18 -2.19 1.36
N LYS A 185 14.10 -1.78 0.48
CA LYS A 185 14.90 -2.70 -0.35
C LYS A 185 15.90 -3.51 0.45
N THR A 186 16.56 -2.88 1.41
CA THR A 186 17.70 -3.46 2.11
C THR A 186 17.32 -4.12 3.42
N GLU A 187 16.40 -3.53 4.18
CA GLU A 187 15.85 -4.02 5.43
C GLU A 187 14.60 -4.85 5.13
N PHE A 188 13.51 -4.28 4.63
CA PHE A 188 12.20 -4.93 4.76
C PHE A 188 11.87 -6.03 3.74
N SER A 189 12.63 -6.15 2.66
CA SER A 189 12.43 -7.19 1.65
C SER A 189 13.41 -8.36 1.85
N PRO A 190 12.95 -9.62 1.85
CA PRO A 190 13.84 -10.76 1.67
C PRO A 190 14.60 -10.62 0.34
N LEU A 191 15.90 -10.92 0.33
CA LEU A 191 16.73 -10.86 -0.88
C LEU A 191 16.06 -11.67 -2.02
N GLY A 192 15.79 -11.01 -3.14
CA GLY A 192 15.15 -11.61 -4.33
C GLY A 192 13.61 -11.55 -4.39
N GLU A 193 12.94 -10.85 -3.46
CA GLU A 193 11.49 -10.62 -3.48
C GLU A 193 11.06 -9.20 -3.90
N ALA A 194 12.01 -8.32 -4.25
CA ALA A 194 11.79 -6.94 -4.72
C ALA A 194 12.19 -6.75 -6.18
#